data_AF-A0A7V6R8G7-F1
#
_entry.id   AF-A0A7V6R8G7-F1
#
_cell.length_a   1.000
_cell.length_b   1.000
_cell.length_c   1.000
_cell.angle_alpha   90.00
_cell.angle_beta   90.00
_cell.angle_gamma   90.00
#
_symmetry.space_group_name_H-M   'P 1'
#
loop_
_entity.id
_entity.type
_entity.pdbx_description
1 polymer ?
#
loop_
_entity_poly.entity_id
_entity_poly.type
_entity_poly.pdbx_seq_one_letter_code
_entity_poly.pdbx_strand_id
1 'polypeptide(L)'
;MAKVIMTLLISSIIMATSGFSVYSMVAKPKFYENFLKLGVKYLQEGKYEEAILEFTKAIKIEKKSTQARVGAAMGYIGKNDIDKAVELLKEAQEIDIENENLLKQIINILKDIDPDSAYEMLMRYVDFVGRGSISSSIRRLLESADEPPQLPIVYPEPGAYIKPVSVKFESDEVRIGHAYYYTLDGSAPNRKSNRYKKPIKIEESTDINVIGYNPKGKTTEIGTFSFIIDHELGIKLENVLNESQQLIENTEVGTEPGNCIEGAKEEFTPFIEKANELMQQEIITCDDAERVYYDLSAALENFKRKIIVPTDRIALKDEIDRAKQLLDTAVEGTGLGEYREGAKAKLQEEIDLAIETYENLIARQNEIDEAKAKLTEAIDSFNAKKITEIDIIIANAGARTGPVTVSLLWNTTDDLDLHVTSPLGDTVYYGNQFSYSGGQLDVDRQVHTFVSYPIENIYWSEPPRGEYIVKVNVFTKRTSGDIPFQVRVVIDGEAKTYEMSINRGTVTVCTFTY
;
A
#
# COMPACT_ATOMS: atom_id res chain seq x y z
N MET A 1 31.95 -89.47 52.96
CA MET A 1 31.01 -88.33 52.97
C MET A 1 31.72 -86.97 52.95
N ALA A 2 32.70 -86.71 53.83
CA ALA A 2 33.39 -85.41 53.91
C ALA A 2 34.09 -84.93 52.62
N LYS A 3 34.74 -85.82 51.85
CA LYS A 3 35.40 -85.44 50.58
C LYS A 3 34.42 -84.97 49.50
N VAL A 4 33.24 -85.57 49.38
CA VAL A 4 32.23 -85.21 48.36
C VAL A 4 31.58 -83.85 48.68
N ILE A 5 31.31 -83.59 49.95
CA ILE A 5 30.78 -82.29 50.42
C ILE A 5 31.82 -81.19 50.20
N MET A 6 33.11 -81.46 50.44
CA MET A 6 34.18 -80.49 50.22
C MET A 6 34.37 -80.16 48.72
N THR A 7 34.27 -81.14 47.81
CA THR A 7 34.36 -80.89 46.36
C THR A 7 33.16 -80.09 45.82
N LEU A 8 31.95 -80.32 46.35
CA LEU A 8 30.74 -79.55 45.99
C LEU A 8 30.78 -78.10 46.53
N LEU A 9 31.40 -77.88 47.69
CA LEU A 9 31.64 -76.54 48.24
C LEU A 9 32.72 -75.79 47.45
N ILE A 10 33.79 -76.47 47.03
CA ILE A 10 34.83 -75.87 46.19
C ILE A 10 34.29 -75.55 44.79
N SER A 11 33.46 -76.40 44.18
CA SER A 11 32.87 -76.11 42.87
C SER A 11 31.80 -75.01 42.91
N SER A 12 31.02 -74.89 43.99
CA SER A 12 30.08 -73.77 44.17
C SER A 12 30.79 -72.45 44.43
N ILE A 13 31.91 -72.46 45.17
CA ILE A 13 32.77 -71.28 45.35
C ILE A 13 33.47 -70.92 44.03
N ILE A 14 33.95 -71.89 43.25
CA ILE A 14 34.54 -71.64 41.91
C ILE A 14 33.48 -71.10 40.93
N MET A 15 32.24 -71.62 40.94
CA MET A 15 31.15 -71.09 40.12
C MET A 15 30.68 -69.70 40.57
N ALA A 16 30.64 -69.43 41.87
CA ALA A 16 30.32 -68.10 42.40
C ALA A 16 31.43 -67.08 42.11
N THR A 17 32.71 -67.46 42.22
CA THR A 17 33.86 -66.59 41.91
C THR A 17 34.04 -66.38 40.41
N SER A 18 33.82 -67.39 39.57
CA SER A 18 33.83 -67.25 38.10
C SER A 18 32.62 -66.46 37.59
N GLY A 19 31.43 -66.67 38.15
CA GLY A 19 30.25 -65.86 37.85
C GLY A 19 30.42 -64.39 38.26
N PHE A 20 31.00 -64.14 39.44
CA PHE A 20 31.35 -62.79 39.89
C PHE A 20 32.43 -62.15 38.99
N SER A 21 33.43 -62.92 38.55
CA SER A 21 34.49 -62.46 37.64
C SER A 21 33.97 -62.16 36.23
N VAL A 22 33.06 -62.97 35.68
CA VAL A 22 32.43 -62.73 34.37
C VAL A 22 31.50 -61.52 34.43
N TYR A 23 30.75 -61.37 35.53
CA TYR A 23 29.92 -60.20 35.75
C TYR A 23 30.77 -58.93 35.83
N SER A 24 31.81 -58.91 36.67
CA SER A 24 32.65 -57.73 36.90
C SER A 24 33.50 -57.35 35.68
N MET A 25 34.06 -58.32 34.95
CA MET A 25 35.02 -58.07 33.87
C MET A 25 34.37 -57.91 32.49
N VAL A 26 33.18 -58.50 32.25
CA VAL A 26 32.58 -58.56 30.90
C VAL A 26 31.16 -58.00 30.87
N ALA A 27 30.27 -58.48 31.73
CA ALA A 27 28.86 -58.09 31.65
C ALA A 27 28.63 -56.65 32.11
N LYS A 28 29.25 -56.26 33.24
CA LYS A 28 29.10 -54.94 33.86
C LYS A 28 29.52 -53.80 32.92
N PRO A 29 30.72 -53.83 32.28
CA PRO A 29 31.10 -52.80 31.28
C PRO A 29 30.14 -52.74 30.09
N LYS A 30 29.71 -53.90 29.56
CA LYS A 30 28.80 -53.97 28.41
C LYS A 30 27.43 -53.37 28.71
N PHE A 31 26.86 -53.66 29.89
CA PHE A 31 25.60 -53.06 30.32
C PHE A 31 25.71 -51.55 30.51
N TYR A 32 26.80 -51.09 31.14
CA TYR A 32 27.08 -49.65 31.29
C TYR A 32 27.13 -48.93 29.94
N GLU A 33 27.94 -49.43 28.99
CA GLU A 33 28.05 -48.85 27.65
C GLU A 33 26.72 -48.83 26.90
N ASN A 34 25.93 -49.90 27.03
CA ASN A 34 24.62 -49.98 26.40
C ASN A 34 23.66 -48.90 26.94
N PHE A 35 23.60 -48.74 28.26
CA PHE A 35 22.75 -47.72 28.89
C PHE A 35 23.20 -46.29 28.54
N LEU A 36 24.50 -46.02 28.47
CA LEU A 36 25.00 -44.73 27.99
C LEU A 36 24.56 -44.44 26.55
N LYS A 37 24.76 -45.40 25.64
CA LYS A 37 24.40 -45.24 24.22
C LYS A 37 22.90 -44.99 24.05
N LEU A 38 22.07 -45.73 24.80
CA LEU A 38 20.63 -45.58 24.74
C LEU A 38 20.17 -44.23 25.32
N GLY A 39 20.76 -43.79 26.44
CA GLY A 39 20.48 -42.48 27.02
C GLY A 39 20.79 -41.33 26.05
N VAL A 40 21.96 -41.37 25.38
CA VAL A 40 22.33 -40.37 24.36
C VAL A 40 21.36 -40.39 23.18
N LYS A 41 20.97 -41.58 22.70
CA LYS A 41 19.97 -41.72 21.64
C LYS A 41 18.64 -41.06 22.03
N TYR A 42 18.17 -41.29 23.25
CA TYR A 42 16.92 -40.68 23.71
C TYR A 42 17.00 -39.16 23.85
N LEU A 43 18.14 -38.60 24.27
CA LEU A 43 18.34 -37.14 24.24
C LEU A 43 18.20 -36.57 22.82
N GLN A 44 18.80 -37.23 21.82
CA GLN A 44 18.70 -36.81 20.41
C GLN A 44 17.28 -36.88 19.87
N GLU A 45 16.46 -37.82 20.40
CA GLU A 45 15.04 -37.95 20.06
C GLU A 45 14.13 -37.01 20.88
N GLY A 46 14.67 -36.20 21.80
CA GLY A 46 13.88 -35.34 22.70
C GLY A 46 13.11 -36.10 23.79
N LYS A 47 13.43 -37.38 24.02
CA LYS A 47 12.81 -38.27 25.01
C LYS A 47 13.55 -38.18 26.35
N TYR A 48 13.31 -37.08 27.05
CA TYR A 48 14.14 -36.71 28.20
C TYR A 48 13.97 -37.65 29.40
N GLU A 49 12.76 -38.11 29.69
CA GLU A 49 12.47 -39.06 30.77
C GLU A 49 13.19 -40.40 30.57
N GLU A 50 13.12 -40.94 29.36
CA GLU A 50 13.78 -42.20 28.99
C GLU A 50 15.30 -42.02 29.01
N ALA A 51 15.81 -40.89 28.52
CA ALA A 51 17.23 -40.57 28.62
C ALA A 51 17.71 -40.57 30.08
N ILE A 52 17.02 -39.84 30.97
CA ILE A 52 17.34 -39.78 32.41
C ILE A 52 17.32 -41.19 33.03
N LEU A 53 16.33 -42.02 32.68
CA LEU A 53 16.21 -43.38 33.18
C LEU A 53 17.42 -44.24 32.80
N GLU A 54 17.84 -44.21 31.52
CA GLU A 54 18.98 -45.00 31.07
C GLU A 54 20.29 -44.52 31.67
N PHE A 55 20.51 -43.21 31.77
CA PHE A 55 21.67 -42.67 32.48
C PHE A 55 21.68 -43.03 33.97
N THR A 56 20.52 -43.05 34.63
CA THR A 56 20.39 -43.50 36.02
C THR A 56 20.79 -44.97 36.18
N LYS A 57 20.43 -45.85 35.22
CA LYS A 57 20.88 -47.24 35.20
C LYS A 57 22.40 -47.32 35.01
N ALA A 58 22.98 -46.51 34.12
CA ALA A 58 24.43 -46.44 33.94
C ALA A 58 25.16 -46.00 35.23
N ILE A 59 24.66 -44.99 35.94
CA ILE A 59 25.20 -44.52 37.23
C ILE A 59 25.13 -45.62 38.31
N LYS A 60 24.06 -46.43 38.34
CA LYS A 60 23.94 -47.57 39.27
C LYS A 60 25.03 -48.62 39.04
N ILE A 61 25.46 -48.81 37.79
CA ILE A 61 26.52 -49.74 37.43
C ILE A 61 27.90 -49.15 37.73
N GLU A 62 28.16 -47.94 37.22
CA GLU A 62 29.40 -47.21 37.44
C GLU A 62 29.13 -45.93 38.24
N LYS A 63 29.20 -46.06 39.57
CA LYS A 63 28.91 -44.98 40.51
C LYS A 63 29.78 -43.74 40.32
N LYS A 64 30.98 -43.89 39.74
CA LYS A 64 31.91 -42.78 39.43
C LYS A 64 31.84 -42.33 37.96
N SER A 65 30.78 -42.67 37.22
CA SER A 65 30.63 -42.19 35.84
C SER A 65 30.24 -40.70 35.83
N THR A 66 31.15 -39.86 35.35
CA THR A 66 30.90 -38.43 35.09
C THR A 66 30.06 -38.26 33.83
N GLN A 67 30.34 -39.06 32.77
CA GLN A 67 29.60 -39.03 31.51
C GLN A 67 28.11 -39.33 31.68
N ALA A 68 27.74 -40.34 32.49
CA ALA A 68 26.34 -40.66 32.72
C ALA A 68 25.61 -39.55 33.49
N ARG A 69 26.30 -38.87 34.42
CA ARG A 69 25.73 -37.72 35.16
C ARG A 69 25.53 -36.50 34.28
N VAL A 70 26.50 -36.17 33.44
CA VAL A 70 26.36 -35.10 32.45
C VAL A 70 25.20 -35.40 31.50
N GLY A 71 25.08 -36.64 31.01
CA GLY A 71 23.95 -37.07 30.18
C GLY A 71 22.60 -36.94 30.89
N ALA A 72 22.51 -37.37 32.15
CA ALA A 72 21.30 -37.20 32.97
C ALA A 72 20.97 -35.71 33.18
N ALA A 73 21.98 -34.87 33.46
CA ALA A 73 21.81 -33.43 33.62
C ALA A 73 21.25 -32.77 32.34
N MET A 74 21.75 -33.16 31.16
CA MET A 74 21.18 -32.71 29.87
C MET A 74 19.71 -33.13 29.70
N GLY A 75 19.34 -34.32 30.16
CA GLY A 75 17.94 -34.76 30.18
C GLY A 75 17.08 -33.89 31.09
N TYR A 76 17.56 -33.56 32.29
CA TYR A 76 16.85 -32.65 33.19
C TYR A 76 16.73 -31.23 32.64
N ILE A 77 17.75 -30.74 31.91
CA ILE A 77 17.66 -29.46 31.17
C ILE A 77 16.55 -29.51 30.12
N GLY A 78 16.46 -30.59 29.34
CA GLY A 78 15.35 -30.78 28.38
C GLY A 78 13.97 -30.79 29.04
N LYS A 79 13.89 -31.22 30.29
CA LYS A 79 12.69 -31.14 31.15
C LYS A 79 12.50 -29.79 31.84
N ASN A 80 13.39 -28.83 31.62
CA ASN A 80 13.43 -27.53 32.28
C ASN A 80 13.59 -27.63 33.83
N ASP A 81 14.19 -28.72 34.34
CA ASP A 81 14.52 -28.95 35.75
C ASP A 81 16.01 -28.62 35.98
N ILE A 82 16.33 -27.32 35.96
CA ILE A 82 17.71 -26.82 35.98
C ILE A 82 18.40 -27.12 37.31
N ASP A 83 17.68 -27.10 38.42
CA ASP A 83 18.26 -27.33 39.75
C ASP A 83 18.84 -28.76 39.87
N LYS A 84 18.11 -29.78 39.41
CA LYS A 84 18.62 -31.16 39.38
C LYS A 84 19.75 -31.34 38.38
N ALA A 85 19.70 -30.65 37.25
CA ALA A 85 20.79 -30.68 36.29
C ALA A 85 22.09 -30.13 36.92
N VAL A 86 22.00 -28.98 37.60
CA VAL A 86 23.13 -28.39 38.32
C VAL A 86 23.65 -29.33 39.41
N GLU A 87 22.78 -29.95 40.20
CA GLU A 87 23.15 -30.94 41.23
C GLU A 87 23.97 -32.10 40.63
N LEU A 88 23.50 -32.70 39.54
CA LEU A 88 24.22 -33.79 38.85
C LEU A 88 25.54 -33.34 38.24
N LEU A 89 25.65 -32.11 37.76
CA LEU A 89 26.90 -31.54 37.26
C LEU A 89 27.88 -31.26 38.41
N LYS A 90 27.40 -30.81 39.58
CA LYS A 90 28.20 -30.70 40.81
C LYS A 90 28.77 -32.05 41.20
N GLU A 91 27.93 -33.10 41.24
CA GLU A 91 28.38 -34.46 41.51
C GLU A 91 29.40 -34.96 40.49
N ALA A 92 29.17 -34.69 39.20
CA ALA A 92 30.10 -35.08 38.14
C ALA A 92 31.47 -34.43 38.36
N GLN A 93 31.51 -33.14 38.67
CA GLN A 93 32.75 -32.43 38.97
C GLN A 93 33.44 -32.98 40.22
N GLU A 94 32.70 -33.30 41.30
CA GLU A 94 33.28 -33.83 42.54
C GLU A 94 34.01 -35.15 42.36
N ILE A 95 33.55 -35.99 41.43
CA ILE A 95 34.18 -37.29 41.15
C ILE A 95 35.58 -37.12 40.57
N ASP A 96 35.79 -36.07 39.76
CA ASP A 96 37.04 -35.83 39.03
C ASP A 96 37.28 -34.32 38.86
N ILE A 97 37.57 -33.66 39.98
CA ILE A 97 37.65 -32.19 40.06
C ILE A 97 38.87 -31.63 39.32
N GLU A 98 39.92 -32.41 39.07
CA GLU A 98 41.10 -31.98 38.31
C GLU A 98 40.86 -32.00 36.79
N ASN A 99 39.77 -32.61 36.33
CA ASN A 99 39.47 -32.80 34.92
C ASN A 99 38.97 -31.52 34.25
N GLU A 100 39.90 -30.80 33.64
CA GLU A 100 39.62 -29.54 32.94
C GLU A 100 38.60 -29.72 31.80
N ASN A 101 38.63 -30.85 31.09
CA ASN A 101 37.71 -31.10 29.99
C ASN A 101 36.27 -31.26 30.49
N LEU A 102 36.08 -31.96 31.62
CA LEU A 102 34.79 -32.06 32.28
C LEU A 102 34.30 -30.69 32.75
N LEU A 103 35.17 -29.87 33.36
CA LEU A 103 34.82 -28.50 33.74
C LEU A 103 34.35 -27.69 32.52
N LYS A 104 35.11 -27.71 31.42
CA LYS A 104 34.73 -26.98 30.19
C LYS A 104 33.39 -27.44 29.65
N GLN A 105 33.10 -28.75 29.71
CA GLN A 105 31.80 -29.29 29.33
C GLN A 105 30.68 -28.75 30.23
N ILE A 106 30.87 -28.78 31.55
CA ILE A 106 29.90 -28.25 32.53
C ILE A 106 29.66 -26.74 32.31
N ILE A 107 30.73 -25.96 32.15
CA ILE A 107 30.63 -24.52 31.87
C ILE A 107 29.85 -24.28 30.58
N ASN A 108 30.13 -25.04 29.51
CA ASN A 108 29.41 -24.86 28.25
C ASN A 108 27.92 -25.20 28.36
N ILE A 109 27.55 -26.14 29.23
CA ILE A 109 26.15 -26.47 29.51
C ILE A 109 25.47 -25.35 30.32
N LEU A 110 26.15 -24.78 31.30
CA LEU A 110 25.53 -23.87 32.26
C LEU A 110 25.66 -22.39 31.91
N LYS A 111 26.63 -21.97 31.11
CA LYS A 111 26.94 -20.55 30.88
C LYS A 111 25.74 -19.72 30.42
N ASP A 112 24.82 -20.30 29.64
CA ASP A 112 23.65 -19.61 29.09
C ASP A 112 22.38 -19.86 29.91
N ILE A 113 22.36 -20.91 30.73
CA ILE A 113 21.17 -21.39 31.46
C ILE A 113 21.23 -20.98 32.93
N ASP A 114 22.39 -21.16 33.56
CA ASP A 114 22.68 -20.73 34.92
C ASP A 114 24.16 -20.27 35.07
N PRO A 115 24.48 -19.06 34.60
CA PRO A 115 25.83 -18.50 34.66
C PRO A 115 26.45 -18.48 36.07
N ASP A 116 25.65 -18.29 37.11
CA ASP A 116 26.10 -18.28 38.51
C ASP A 116 26.67 -19.65 38.90
N SER A 117 25.92 -20.72 38.62
CA SER A 117 26.40 -22.08 38.83
C SER A 117 27.61 -22.39 37.95
N ALA A 118 27.66 -21.92 36.70
CA ALA A 118 28.84 -22.09 35.85
C ALA A 118 30.10 -21.47 36.49
N TYR A 119 29.97 -20.26 37.04
CA TYR A 119 31.05 -19.58 37.76
C TYR A 119 31.41 -20.29 39.07
N GLU A 120 30.44 -20.81 39.81
CA GLU A 120 30.67 -21.63 41.01
C GLU A 120 31.53 -22.86 40.66
N MET A 121 31.21 -23.58 39.59
CA MET A 121 32.00 -24.75 39.13
C MET A 121 33.43 -24.34 38.75
N LEU A 122 33.58 -23.21 38.05
CA LEU A 122 34.90 -22.66 37.72
C LEU A 122 35.72 -22.37 38.97
N MET A 123 35.12 -21.69 39.96
CA MET A 123 35.80 -21.35 41.21
C MET A 123 36.18 -22.60 42.01
N ARG A 124 35.29 -23.60 42.11
CA ARG A 124 35.59 -24.89 42.76
C ARG A 124 36.82 -25.58 42.17
N TYR A 125 36.93 -25.59 40.84
CA TYR A 125 38.09 -26.14 40.15
C TYR A 125 39.37 -25.35 40.46
N VAL A 126 39.29 -24.02 40.37
CA VAL A 126 40.42 -23.12 40.58
C VAL A 126 40.93 -23.16 42.01
N ASP A 127 40.02 -23.27 42.99
CA ASP A 127 40.36 -23.40 44.40
C ASP A 127 41.02 -24.75 44.71
N PHE A 128 40.62 -25.82 44.00
CA PHE A 128 41.22 -27.15 44.15
C PHE A 128 42.61 -27.25 43.48
N VAL A 129 42.71 -26.88 42.21
CA VAL A 129 43.94 -27.02 41.39
C VAL A 129 44.96 -25.92 41.70
N GLY A 130 44.50 -24.76 42.19
CA GLY A 130 45.30 -23.60 42.51
C GLY A 130 45.51 -22.67 41.31
N ARG A 131 45.39 -21.36 41.54
CA ARG A 131 45.52 -20.30 40.50
C ARG A 131 46.83 -20.32 39.71
N GLY A 132 47.90 -20.88 40.27
CA GLY A 132 49.19 -21.02 39.57
C GLY A 132 49.23 -22.16 38.54
N SER A 133 48.34 -23.14 38.68
CA SER A 133 48.36 -24.41 37.94
C SER A 133 47.30 -24.50 36.84
N ILE A 134 46.41 -23.51 36.73
CA ILE A 134 45.34 -23.48 35.74
C ILE A 134 45.88 -23.20 34.33
N SER A 135 45.25 -23.78 33.31
CA SER A 135 45.59 -23.49 31.91
C SER A 135 45.24 -22.06 31.49
N SER A 136 45.78 -21.64 30.35
CA SER A 136 45.43 -20.36 29.72
C SER A 136 43.94 -20.25 29.38
N SER A 137 43.27 -21.37 29.05
CA SER A 137 41.82 -21.37 28.84
C SER A 137 41.03 -21.06 30.11
N ILE A 138 41.38 -21.69 31.23
CA ILE A 138 40.71 -21.44 32.52
C ILE A 138 41.03 -20.04 33.04
N ARG A 139 42.26 -19.56 32.81
CA ARG A 139 42.64 -18.18 33.13
C ARG A 139 41.79 -17.16 32.37
N ARG A 140 41.57 -17.34 31.06
CA ARG A 140 40.70 -16.47 30.27
C ARG A 140 39.26 -16.44 30.76
N LEU A 141 38.72 -17.59 31.20
CA LEU A 141 37.37 -17.65 31.78
C LEU A 141 37.28 -16.89 33.13
N LEU A 142 38.33 -16.93 33.94
CA LEU A 142 38.39 -16.13 35.16
C LEU A 142 38.52 -14.63 34.86
N GLU A 143 39.34 -14.27 33.88
CA GLU A 143 39.49 -12.89 33.44
C GLU A 143 38.15 -12.35 32.90
N SER A 144 37.42 -13.14 32.10
CA SER A 144 36.11 -12.73 31.58
C SER A 144 35.04 -12.59 32.66
N ALA A 145 35.14 -13.35 33.77
CA ALA A 145 34.26 -13.16 34.93
C ALA A 145 34.48 -11.82 35.65
N ASP A 146 35.69 -11.26 35.57
CA ASP A 146 36.08 -10.02 36.26
C ASP A 146 35.79 -8.75 35.46
N GLU A 147 35.53 -8.91 34.16
CA GLU A 147 35.13 -7.83 33.27
C GLU A 147 33.86 -7.13 33.76
N PRO A 148 33.72 -5.81 33.54
CA PRO A 148 32.45 -5.14 33.80
C PRO A 148 31.36 -5.75 32.91
N PRO A 149 30.15 -5.99 33.45
CA PRO A 149 29.06 -6.44 32.60
C PRO A 149 28.73 -5.36 31.56
N GLN A 150 28.25 -5.78 30.40
CA GLN A 150 27.71 -4.87 29.38
C GLN A 150 26.20 -5.10 29.29
N LEU A 151 25.46 -4.18 28.67
CA LEU A 151 24.05 -4.43 28.38
C LEU A 151 23.92 -5.60 27.41
N PRO A 152 22.83 -6.41 27.52
CA PRO A 152 22.60 -7.48 26.58
C PRO A 152 22.26 -6.92 25.19
N ILE A 153 22.61 -7.67 24.16
CA ILE A 153 22.05 -7.46 22.82
C ILE A 153 20.64 -8.04 22.86
N VAL A 154 19.67 -7.32 22.29
CA VAL A 154 18.25 -7.69 22.39
C VAL A 154 17.69 -8.03 21.02
N TYR A 155 17.06 -9.20 20.91
CA TYR A 155 16.39 -9.65 19.69
C TYR A 155 14.93 -10.08 19.95
N PRO A 156 13.94 -9.63 19.18
CA PRO A 156 14.08 -8.60 18.13
C PRO A 156 14.49 -7.25 18.74
N GLU A 157 14.99 -6.35 17.91
CA GLU A 157 15.45 -5.04 18.37
C GLU A 157 14.30 -4.26 19.05
N PRO A 158 14.57 -3.38 20.02
CA PRO A 158 13.55 -2.52 20.59
C PRO A 158 12.86 -1.70 19.47
N GLY A 159 11.53 -1.61 19.50
CA GLY A 159 10.78 -0.99 18.42
C GLY A 159 9.29 -1.26 18.48
N ALA A 160 8.60 -0.91 17.39
CA ALA A 160 7.16 -1.07 17.25
C ALA A 160 6.83 -2.26 16.35
N TYR A 161 5.88 -3.08 16.79
CA TYR A 161 5.49 -4.34 16.16
C TYR A 161 3.96 -4.47 16.13
N ILE A 162 3.43 -5.15 15.11
CA ILE A 162 1.98 -5.40 15.01
C ILE A 162 1.55 -6.74 15.61
N LYS A 163 2.51 -7.53 16.11
CA LYS A 163 2.30 -8.84 16.73
C LYS A 163 3.09 -8.95 18.04
N PRO A 164 2.62 -9.75 19.01
CA PRO A 164 3.40 -10.10 20.20
C PRO A 164 4.78 -10.64 19.84
N VAL A 165 5.82 -10.21 20.56
CA VAL A 165 7.22 -10.64 20.34
C VAL A 165 7.77 -11.42 21.51
N SER A 166 8.73 -12.31 21.24
CA SER A 166 9.49 -13.04 22.27
C SER A 166 10.92 -12.53 22.31
N VAL A 167 11.20 -11.67 23.28
CA VAL A 167 12.47 -10.95 23.43
C VAL A 167 13.54 -11.84 24.04
N LYS A 168 14.67 -11.96 23.36
CA LYS A 168 15.86 -12.70 23.76
C LYS A 168 16.97 -11.75 24.10
N PHE A 169 17.64 -12.00 25.21
CA PHE A 169 18.94 -11.40 25.51
C PHE A 169 20.02 -12.32 24.99
N GLU A 170 20.85 -11.77 24.11
CA GLU A 170 22.07 -12.37 23.63
C GLU A 170 23.25 -11.76 24.39
N SER A 171 24.27 -12.57 24.64
CA SER A 171 25.52 -12.13 25.25
C SER A 171 26.66 -12.30 24.26
N ASP A 172 27.55 -11.32 24.19
CA ASP A 172 28.87 -11.52 23.60
C ASP A 172 29.63 -12.66 24.30
N GLU A 173 30.59 -13.26 23.59
CA GLU A 173 31.32 -14.48 23.96
C GLU A 173 31.62 -14.65 25.47
N VAL A 174 31.34 -15.85 25.98
CA VAL A 174 31.64 -16.44 27.31
C VAL A 174 32.03 -15.46 28.43
N ARG A 175 31.07 -14.65 28.88
CA ARG A 175 31.14 -13.89 30.14
C ARG A 175 30.58 -14.71 31.29
N ILE A 176 31.36 -15.67 31.77
CA ILE A 176 30.91 -16.60 32.82
C ILE A 176 30.50 -15.86 34.09
N GLY A 177 29.40 -16.30 34.74
CA GLY A 177 28.90 -15.68 35.96
C GLY A 177 28.22 -14.33 35.80
N HIS A 178 28.05 -13.84 34.57
CA HIS A 178 27.28 -12.62 34.32
C HIS A 178 25.78 -12.95 34.28
N ALA A 179 24.97 -12.16 34.97
CA ALA A 179 23.53 -12.37 35.07
C ALA A 179 22.76 -11.07 34.87
N TYR A 180 21.66 -11.15 34.12
CA TYR A 180 20.75 -10.04 33.89
C TYR A 180 19.48 -10.18 34.71
N TYR A 181 19.05 -9.06 35.30
CA TYR A 181 17.80 -8.93 36.03
C TYR A 181 16.96 -7.84 35.40
N TYR A 182 15.65 -8.06 35.34
CA TYR A 182 14.74 -7.17 34.65
C TYR A 182 13.40 -6.97 35.36
N THR A 183 12.74 -5.89 35.00
CA THR A 183 11.40 -5.48 35.43
C THR A 183 10.61 -5.03 34.20
N LEU A 184 9.29 -5.22 34.25
CA LEU A 184 8.34 -4.88 33.17
C LEU A 184 7.33 -3.81 33.61
N ASP A 185 7.35 -3.43 34.89
CA ASP A 185 6.42 -2.49 35.53
C ASP A 185 7.00 -1.07 35.64
N GLY A 186 8.10 -0.79 34.95
CA GLY A 186 8.82 0.49 35.00
C GLY A 186 9.70 0.69 36.23
N SER A 187 9.68 -0.20 37.22
CA SER A 187 10.56 -0.09 38.40
C SER A 187 12.03 -0.33 38.05
N ALA A 188 12.96 0.18 38.87
CA ALA A 188 14.39 -0.05 38.67
C ALA A 188 14.78 -1.50 39.02
N PRO A 189 15.36 -2.27 38.08
CA PRO A 189 15.71 -3.66 38.34
C PRO A 189 16.90 -3.77 39.31
N ASN A 190 16.92 -4.84 40.08
CA ASN A 190 18.01 -5.20 40.99
C ASN A 190 18.05 -6.73 41.18
N ARG A 191 18.95 -7.23 42.04
CA ARG A 191 19.11 -8.69 42.27
C ARG A 191 17.86 -9.41 42.82
N LYS A 192 16.84 -8.70 43.30
CA LYS A 192 15.54 -9.27 43.71
C LYS A 192 14.50 -9.30 42.59
N SER A 193 14.78 -8.64 41.47
CA SER A 193 13.91 -8.63 40.28
C SER A 193 13.98 -9.95 39.53
N ASN A 194 13.23 -10.06 38.42
CA ASN A 194 13.21 -11.29 37.62
C ASN A 194 14.57 -11.52 36.99
N ARG A 195 15.15 -12.70 37.20
CA ARG A 195 16.40 -13.11 36.52
C ARG A 195 16.06 -13.60 35.11
N TYR A 196 16.76 -13.09 34.11
CA TYR A 196 16.62 -13.59 32.74
C TYR A 196 17.16 -15.02 32.65
N LYS A 197 16.29 -15.95 32.26
CA LYS A 197 16.60 -17.38 32.07
C LYS A 197 16.05 -17.93 30.75
N LYS A 198 15.10 -17.23 30.14
CA LYS A 198 14.40 -17.62 28.92
C LYS A 198 13.83 -16.37 28.24
N PRO A 199 13.45 -16.47 26.95
CA PRO A 199 12.86 -15.35 26.24
C PRO A 199 11.63 -14.76 26.96
N ILE A 200 11.50 -13.44 26.93
CA ILE A 200 10.43 -12.68 27.57
C ILE A 200 9.33 -12.42 26.55
N LYS A 201 8.11 -12.92 26.80
CA LYS A 201 6.97 -12.66 25.92
C LYS A 201 6.38 -11.28 26.20
N ILE A 202 6.27 -10.45 25.16
CA ILE A 202 5.68 -9.12 25.21
C ILE A 202 4.39 -9.16 24.40
N GLU A 203 3.25 -9.14 25.09
CA GLU A 203 1.91 -9.16 24.46
C GLU A 203 1.33 -7.76 24.29
N GLU A 204 1.76 -6.81 25.12
CA GLU A 204 1.33 -5.42 25.13
C GLU A 204 2.54 -4.49 25.21
N SER A 205 2.36 -3.23 24.83
CA SER A 205 3.44 -2.23 24.87
C SER A 205 4.10 -2.16 26.25
N THR A 206 5.39 -2.46 26.31
CA THR A 206 6.14 -2.69 27.56
C THR A 206 7.58 -2.23 27.41
N ASP A 207 8.08 -1.55 28.44
CA ASP A 207 9.51 -1.29 28.62
C ASP A 207 10.15 -2.43 29.43
N ILE A 208 11.24 -2.99 28.90
CA ILE A 208 12.08 -3.93 29.64
C ILE A 208 13.26 -3.16 30.22
N ASN A 209 13.21 -2.89 31.52
CA ASN A 209 14.36 -2.32 32.24
C ASN A 209 15.28 -3.45 32.69
N VAL A 210 16.58 -3.35 32.38
CA VAL A 210 17.58 -4.41 32.61
C VAL A 210 18.79 -3.86 33.34
N ILE A 211 19.31 -4.65 34.28
CA ILE A 211 20.63 -4.46 34.89
C ILE A 211 21.43 -5.76 34.83
N GLY A 212 22.66 -5.68 34.35
CA GLY A 212 23.63 -6.77 34.36
C GLY A 212 24.52 -6.71 35.59
N TYR A 213 24.85 -7.87 36.15
CA TYR A 213 25.85 -8.01 37.20
C TYR A 213 26.93 -9.00 36.75
N ASN A 214 28.18 -8.71 37.11
CA ASN A 214 29.22 -9.74 37.15
C ASN A 214 29.28 -10.41 38.55
N PRO A 215 30.07 -11.49 38.74
CA PRO A 215 30.19 -12.18 40.02
C PRO A 215 30.72 -11.32 41.17
N LYS A 216 31.54 -10.30 40.87
CA LYS A 216 32.07 -9.34 41.86
C LYS A 216 31.07 -8.25 42.25
N GLY A 217 29.89 -8.24 41.65
CA GLY A 217 28.84 -7.26 41.93
C GLY A 217 28.99 -5.92 41.22
N LYS A 218 29.92 -5.79 40.27
CA LYS A 218 29.90 -4.64 39.34
C LYS A 218 28.65 -4.73 38.49
N THR A 219 28.10 -3.57 38.13
CA THR A 219 26.84 -3.47 37.40
C THR A 219 27.02 -2.78 36.05
N THR A 220 26.07 -3.03 35.15
CA THR A 220 25.80 -2.10 34.06
C THR A 220 25.11 -0.85 34.63
N GLU A 221 24.94 0.17 33.80
CA GLU A 221 23.82 1.11 33.99
C GLU A 221 22.49 0.39 33.75
N ILE A 222 21.38 0.96 34.19
CA ILE A 222 20.05 0.42 33.84
C ILE A 222 19.79 0.72 32.37
N GLY A 223 19.68 -0.32 31.55
CA GLY A 223 19.23 -0.20 30.17
C GLY A 223 17.71 -0.31 30.09
N THR A 224 17.08 0.45 29.21
CA THR A 224 15.65 0.38 28.94
C THR A 224 15.44 0.04 27.47
N PHE A 225 14.71 -1.05 27.21
CA PHE A 225 14.37 -1.52 25.88
C PHE A 225 12.86 -1.43 25.69
N SER A 226 12.42 -0.49 24.85
CA SER A 226 11.00 -0.21 24.61
C SER A 226 10.43 -1.05 23.48
N PHE A 227 9.31 -1.72 23.76
CA PHE A 227 8.53 -2.48 22.78
C PHE A 227 7.12 -1.93 22.72
N ILE A 228 6.70 -1.53 21.52
CA ILE A 228 5.34 -1.08 21.25
C ILE A 228 4.63 -2.19 20.47
N ILE A 229 3.45 -2.60 20.94
CA ILE A 229 2.59 -3.56 20.25
C ILE A 229 1.35 -2.83 19.75
N ASP A 230 1.27 -2.59 18.44
CA ASP A 230 0.14 -1.95 17.77
C ASP A 230 -0.79 -3.00 17.15
N HIS A 231 -1.71 -3.50 17.98
CA HIS A 231 -2.73 -4.45 17.52
C HIS A 231 -3.70 -3.82 16.50
N GLU A 232 -3.94 -2.50 16.56
CA GLU A 232 -4.90 -1.83 15.69
C GLU A 232 -4.40 -1.84 14.24
N LEU A 233 -3.13 -1.52 14.02
CA LEU A 233 -2.51 -1.59 12.70
C LEU A 233 -2.52 -3.03 12.14
N GLY A 234 -2.21 -4.02 12.98
CA GLY A 234 -2.27 -5.43 12.59
C GLY A 234 -3.67 -5.84 12.10
N ILE A 235 -4.71 -5.45 12.84
CA ILE A 235 -6.12 -5.70 12.46
C ILE A 235 -6.49 -4.97 11.17
N LYS A 236 -6.05 -3.72 10.97
CA LYS A 236 -6.31 -2.96 9.73
C LYS A 236 -5.73 -3.66 8.50
N LEU A 237 -4.48 -4.11 8.59
CA LEU A 237 -3.81 -4.84 7.50
C LEU A 237 -4.53 -6.17 7.21
N GLU A 238 -4.87 -6.94 8.24
CA GLU A 238 -5.61 -8.21 8.09
C GLU A 238 -6.97 -7.99 7.43
N ASN A 239 -7.72 -6.97 7.82
CA ASN A 239 -9.02 -6.67 7.24
C ASN A 239 -8.93 -6.31 5.75
N VAL A 240 -7.99 -5.43 5.38
CA VAL A 240 -7.80 -5.06 3.96
C VAL A 240 -7.31 -6.26 3.13
N LEU A 241 -6.46 -7.11 3.69
CA LEU A 241 -6.03 -8.34 3.04
C LEU A 241 -7.21 -9.30 2.80
N ASN A 242 -8.05 -9.51 3.80
CA ASN A 242 -9.23 -10.36 3.68
C ASN A 242 -10.24 -9.80 2.67
N GLU A 243 -10.51 -8.50 2.70
CA GLU A 243 -11.37 -7.83 1.72
C GLU A 243 -10.81 -8.00 0.29
N SER A 244 -9.49 -7.80 0.12
CA SER A 244 -8.81 -7.94 -1.17
C SER A 244 -8.91 -9.36 -1.73
N GLN A 245 -8.70 -10.36 -0.88
CA GLN A 245 -8.81 -11.78 -1.24
C GLN A 245 -10.24 -12.15 -1.63
N GLN A 246 -11.23 -11.72 -0.85
CA GLN A 246 -12.64 -11.98 -1.17
C GLN A 246 -13.05 -11.29 -2.46
N LEU A 247 -12.62 -10.05 -2.67
CA LEU A 247 -13.00 -9.30 -3.86
C LEU A 247 -12.40 -9.91 -5.12
N ILE A 248 -11.11 -10.29 -5.11
CA ILE A 248 -10.47 -10.90 -6.29
C ILE A 248 -11.04 -12.30 -6.61
N GLU A 249 -11.42 -13.07 -5.58
CA GLU A 249 -12.04 -14.39 -5.74
C GLU A 249 -13.44 -14.28 -6.35
N ASN A 250 -14.26 -13.33 -5.87
CA ASN A 250 -15.66 -13.19 -6.27
C ASN A 250 -15.90 -12.38 -7.55
N THR A 251 -14.88 -11.71 -8.09
CA THR A 251 -15.02 -10.89 -9.30
C THR A 251 -14.60 -11.70 -10.53
N GLU A 252 -15.42 -11.81 -11.57
CA GLU A 252 -15.02 -12.47 -12.82
C GLU A 252 -14.33 -11.48 -13.78
N VAL A 253 -13.55 -11.98 -14.74
CA VAL A 253 -13.00 -11.15 -15.84
C VAL A 253 -14.00 -11.18 -16.99
N GLY A 254 -14.37 -10.01 -17.50
CA GLY A 254 -15.28 -9.92 -18.65
C GLY A 254 -15.83 -8.50 -18.86
N THR A 255 -16.86 -8.41 -19.69
CA THR A 255 -17.44 -7.13 -20.14
C THR A 255 -18.78 -6.78 -19.50
N GLU A 256 -19.33 -7.68 -18.69
CA GLU A 256 -20.64 -7.49 -18.03
C GLU A 256 -20.51 -6.70 -16.73
N PRO A 257 -21.56 -5.98 -16.30
CA PRO A 257 -21.58 -5.32 -15.00
C PRO A 257 -21.31 -6.28 -13.84
N GLY A 258 -20.44 -5.88 -12.92
CA GLY A 258 -19.94 -6.72 -11.83
C GLY A 258 -18.63 -7.44 -12.16
N ASN A 259 -18.25 -7.56 -13.43
CA ASN A 259 -16.96 -8.11 -13.82
C ASN A 259 -15.87 -7.02 -13.78
N CYS A 260 -14.62 -7.44 -13.68
CA CYS A 260 -13.46 -6.59 -13.88
C CYS A 260 -12.92 -6.70 -15.31
N ILE A 261 -12.31 -5.63 -15.79
CA ILE A 261 -11.64 -5.61 -17.10
C ILE A 261 -10.40 -6.52 -17.13
N GLU A 262 -10.00 -6.94 -18.33
CA GLU A 262 -8.78 -7.71 -18.56
C GLU A 262 -7.54 -6.99 -18.00
N GLY A 263 -6.61 -7.75 -17.39
CA GLY A 263 -5.41 -7.20 -16.75
C GLY A 263 -5.61 -6.72 -15.31
N ALA A 264 -6.86 -6.45 -14.88
CA ALA A 264 -7.11 -5.89 -13.55
C ALA A 264 -6.67 -6.83 -12.41
N LYS A 265 -6.91 -8.14 -12.56
CA LYS A 265 -6.52 -9.13 -11.55
C LYS A 265 -5.01 -9.32 -11.50
N GLU A 266 -4.35 -9.36 -12.66
CA GLU A 266 -2.91 -9.51 -12.79
C GLU A 266 -2.17 -8.34 -12.13
N GLU A 267 -2.68 -7.11 -12.28
CA GLU A 267 -2.12 -5.93 -11.61
C GLU A 267 -2.34 -5.93 -10.09
N PHE A 268 -3.45 -6.49 -9.61
CA PHE A 268 -3.81 -6.46 -8.19
C PHE A 268 -3.11 -7.57 -7.37
N THR A 269 -2.92 -8.74 -7.97
CA THR A 269 -2.40 -9.96 -7.29
C THR A 269 -1.09 -9.76 -6.53
N PRO A 270 -0.05 -9.07 -7.06
CA PRO A 270 1.23 -8.92 -6.38
C PRO A 270 1.13 -8.24 -5.01
N PHE A 271 0.17 -7.33 -4.83
CA PHE A 271 -0.06 -6.64 -3.56
C PHE A 271 -0.64 -7.58 -2.50
N ILE A 272 -1.55 -8.46 -2.90
CA ILE A 272 -2.13 -9.50 -2.03
C ILE A 272 -1.05 -10.51 -1.63
N GLU A 273 -0.23 -10.96 -2.58
CA GLU A 273 0.89 -11.87 -2.31
C GLU A 273 1.87 -11.24 -1.31
N LYS A 274 2.23 -9.97 -1.52
CA LYS A 274 3.15 -9.27 -0.63
C LYS A 274 2.61 -9.15 0.80
N ALA A 275 1.32 -8.86 0.95
CA ALA A 275 0.67 -8.80 2.24
C ALA A 275 0.55 -10.18 2.91
N ASN A 276 0.25 -11.23 2.15
CA ASN A 276 0.28 -12.61 2.65
C ASN A 276 1.67 -13.02 3.15
N GLU A 277 2.72 -12.76 2.37
CA GLU A 277 4.11 -13.05 2.75
C GLU A 277 4.48 -12.35 4.07
N LEU A 278 4.13 -11.07 4.22
CA LEU A 278 4.38 -10.33 5.45
C LEU A 278 3.61 -10.94 6.62
N MET A 279 2.32 -11.22 6.45
CA MET A 279 1.46 -11.74 7.51
C MET A 279 1.86 -13.15 8.00
N GLN A 280 2.63 -13.91 7.21
CA GLN A 280 3.21 -15.19 7.63
C GLN A 280 4.43 -15.06 8.55
N GLN A 281 5.04 -13.87 8.66
CA GLN A 281 6.21 -13.67 9.49
C GLN A 281 5.86 -13.65 10.99
N GLU A 282 6.76 -14.18 11.82
CA GLU A 282 6.62 -14.18 13.29
C GLU A 282 6.82 -12.77 13.87
N ILE A 283 7.72 -11.99 13.29
CA ILE A 283 8.07 -10.63 13.72
C ILE A 283 7.74 -9.70 12.56
N ILE A 284 6.85 -8.75 12.80
CA ILE A 284 6.45 -7.74 11.81
C ILE A 284 6.53 -6.36 12.48
N THR A 285 7.41 -5.51 11.96
CA THR A 285 7.56 -4.13 12.42
C THR A 285 6.35 -3.30 12.00
N CYS A 286 6.03 -2.23 12.73
CA CYS A 286 4.99 -1.30 12.30
C CYS A 286 5.33 -0.67 10.94
N ASP A 287 6.57 -0.26 10.70
CA ASP A 287 6.99 0.36 9.44
C ASP A 287 6.73 -0.54 8.21
N ASP A 288 7.06 -1.84 8.32
CA ASP A 288 6.80 -2.79 7.24
C ASP A 288 5.29 -3.02 7.03
N ALA A 289 4.53 -3.11 8.13
CA ALA A 289 3.08 -3.28 8.09
C ALA A 289 2.37 -2.05 7.51
N GLU A 290 2.75 -0.83 7.88
CA GLU A 290 2.19 0.41 7.36
C GLU A 290 2.41 0.53 5.86
N ARG A 291 3.65 0.31 5.39
CA ARG A 291 3.97 0.36 3.96
C ARG A 291 3.08 -0.59 3.16
N VAL A 292 3.00 -1.85 3.60
CA VAL A 292 2.19 -2.87 2.91
C VAL A 292 0.70 -2.56 2.99
N TYR A 293 0.22 -2.05 4.13
CA TYR A 293 -1.16 -1.62 4.29
C TYR A 293 -1.54 -0.52 3.31
N TYR A 294 -0.71 0.52 3.17
CA TYR A 294 -0.97 1.63 2.24
C TYR A 294 -0.94 1.17 0.78
N ASP A 295 0.07 0.39 0.40
CA ASP A 295 0.21 -0.13 -0.96
C ASP A 295 -0.98 -1.01 -1.34
N LEU A 296 -1.37 -1.95 -0.47
CA LEU A 296 -2.51 -2.83 -0.69
C LEU A 296 -3.84 -2.06 -0.74
N SER A 297 -4.04 -1.08 0.16
CA SER A 297 -5.26 -0.27 0.18
C SER A 297 -5.41 0.55 -1.10
N ALA A 298 -4.33 1.14 -1.59
CA ALA A 298 -4.34 1.87 -2.86
C ALA A 298 -4.62 0.95 -4.05
N ALA A 299 -4.02 -0.24 -4.07
CA ALA A 299 -4.25 -1.25 -5.09
C ALA A 299 -5.69 -1.77 -5.09
N LEU A 300 -6.27 -1.99 -3.91
CA LEU A 300 -7.68 -2.39 -3.74
C LEU A 300 -8.64 -1.35 -4.32
N GLU A 301 -8.42 -0.07 -4.04
CA GLU A 301 -9.25 1.01 -4.60
C GLU A 301 -9.09 1.13 -6.12
N ASN A 302 -7.89 0.92 -6.65
CA ASN A 302 -7.66 0.85 -8.09
C ASN A 302 -8.42 -0.34 -8.70
N PHE A 303 -8.33 -1.53 -8.10
CA PHE A 303 -9.05 -2.71 -8.55
C PHE A 303 -10.57 -2.49 -8.56
N LYS A 304 -11.14 -1.91 -7.49
CA LYS A 304 -12.56 -1.54 -7.44
C LYS A 304 -12.96 -0.60 -8.58
N ARG A 305 -12.11 0.36 -8.94
CA ARG A 305 -12.37 1.27 -10.08
C ARG A 305 -12.38 0.55 -11.42
N LYS A 306 -11.71 -0.60 -11.53
CA LYS A 306 -11.69 -1.45 -12.72
C LYS A 306 -12.86 -2.45 -12.79
N ILE A 307 -13.75 -2.44 -11.79
CA ILE A 307 -15.02 -3.17 -11.84
C ILE A 307 -16.06 -2.37 -12.61
N ILE A 308 -16.68 -3.03 -13.58
CA ILE A 308 -17.70 -2.49 -14.47
C ILE A 308 -18.97 -2.27 -13.66
N VAL A 309 -19.50 -1.05 -13.71
CA VAL A 309 -20.77 -0.70 -13.09
C VAL A 309 -21.84 -0.52 -14.16
N PRO A 310 -23.12 -0.78 -13.87
CA PRO A 310 -24.20 -0.48 -14.79
C PRO A 310 -24.25 1.01 -15.14
N THR A 311 -24.41 1.31 -16.43
CA THR A 311 -24.59 2.67 -16.97
C THR A 311 -25.67 2.66 -18.04
N ASP A 312 -26.49 3.71 -18.10
CA ASP A 312 -27.40 3.95 -19.22
C ASP A 312 -26.65 4.65 -20.35
N ARG A 313 -26.47 3.94 -21.46
CA ARG A 313 -25.73 4.41 -22.65
C ARG A 313 -26.64 4.67 -23.85
N ILE A 314 -27.95 4.52 -23.71
CA ILE A 314 -28.89 4.63 -24.84
C ILE A 314 -28.88 6.05 -25.38
N ALA A 315 -29.02 7.04 -24.50
CA ALA A 315 -29.09 8.44 -24.91
C ALA A 315 -27.79 8.93 -25.59
N LEU A 316 -26.62 8.45 -25.15
CA LEU A 316 -25.35 8.75 -25.80
C LEU A 316 -25.25 8.06 -27.17
N LYS A 317 -25.67 6.79 -27.27
CA LYS A 317 -25.66 6.04 -28.53
C LYS A 317 -26.54 6.71 -29.60
N ASP A 318 -27.74 7.12 -29.21
CA ASP A 318 -28.68 7.79 -30.11
C ASP A 318 -28.11 9.14 -30.60
N GLU A 319 -27.43 9.89 -29.72
CA GLU A 319 -26.80 11.16 -30.08
C GLU A 319 -25.60 10.95 -31.03
N ILE A 320 -24.79 9.92 -30.80
CA ILE A 320 -23.70 9.50 -31.70
C ILE A 320 -24.25 9.15 -33.09
N ASP A 321 -25.33 8.38 -33.16
CA ASP A 321 -25.93 8.00 -34.44
C ASP A 321 -26.51 9.21 -35.18
N ARG A 322 -27.16 10.12 -34.45
CA ARG A 322 -27.64 11.41 -34.98
C ARG A 322 -26.50 12.25 -35.54
N ALA A 323 -25.40 12.38 -34.79
CA ALA A 323 -24.22 13.13 -35.21
C ALA A 323 -23.58 12.55 -36.48
N LYS A 324 -23.42 11.21 -36.52
CA LYS A 324 -22.88 10.49 -37.69
C LYS A 324 -23.77 10.69 -38.92
N GLN A 325 -25.08 10.56 -38.78
CA GLN A 325 -26.02 10.79 -39.88
C GLN A 325 -25.97 12.23 -40.40
N LEU A 326 -25.85 13.20 -39.50
CA LEU A 326 -25.70 14.61 -39.85
C LEU A 326 -24.41 14.85 -40.64
N LEU A 327 -23.30 14.25 -40.21
CA LEU A 327 -22.00 14.36 -40.87
C LEU A 327 -21.98 13.68 -42.24
N ASP A 328 -22.62 12.51 -42.38
CA ASP A 328 -22.70 11.78 -43.66
C ASP A 328 -23.49 12.55 -44.72
N THR A 329 -24.58 13.19 -44.32
CA THR A 329 -25.46 13.95 -45.23
C THR A 329 -24.98 15.38 -45.50
N ALA A 330 -24.11 15.93 -44.66
CA ALA A 330 -23.61 17.29 -44.81
C ALA A 330 -22.58 17.43 -45.93
N VAL A 331 -22.73 18.48 -46.75
CA VAL A 331 -21.75 18.91 -47.74
C VAL A 331 -21.13 20.22 -47.27
N GLU A 332 -19.80 20.30 -47.26
CA GLU A 332 -19.10 21.56 -46.99
C GLU A 332 -18.93 22.37 -48.27
N GLY A 333 -19.07 23.68 -48.17
CA GLY A 333 -18.90 24.60 -49.28
C GLY A 333 -19.44 25.99 -48.98
N THR A 334 -19.90 26.68 -50.02
CA THR A 334 -20.39 28.08 -49.94
C THR A 334 -21.85 28.23 -50.41
N GLY A 335 -22.50 27.15 -50.82
CA GLY A 335 -23.85 27.12 -51.36
C GLY A 335 -24.94 27.08 -50.30
N LEU A 336 -26.16 27.45 -50.70
CA LEU A 336 -27.33 27.39 -49.83
C LEU A 336 -27.57 25.96 -49.32
N GLY A 337 -27.64 25.81 -48.00
CA GLY A 337 -27.85 24.51 -47.34
C GLY A 337 -26.58 23.70 -47.11
N GLU A 338 -25.44 24.12 -47.67
CA GLU A 338 -24.11 23.58 -47.35
C GLU A 338 -23.62 24.09 -45.99
N TYR A 339 -22.56 23.50 -45.46
CA TYR A 339 -21.92 23.88 -44.21
C TYR A 339 -20.59 24.58 -44.49
N ARG A 340 -20.21 25.55 -43.65
CA ARG A 340 -18.92 26.22 -43.78
C ARG A 340 -17.76 25.22 -43.66
N GLU A 341 -16.71 25.43 -44.44
CA GLU A 341 -15.49 24.59 -44.45
C GLU A 341 -14.91 24.41 -43.04
N GLY A 342 -14.53 23.17 -42.70
CA GLY A 342 -13.98 22.79 -41.40
C GLY A 342 -15.02 22.49 -40.32
N ALA A 343 -16.31 22.69 -40.58
CA ALA A 343 -17.38 22.31 -39.66
C ALA A 343 -17.43 20.80 -39.42
N LYS A 344 -17.27 19.98 -40.48
CA LYS A 344 -17.31 18.51 -40.38
C LYS A 344 -16.16 17.97 -39.55
N ALA A 345 -14.96 18.53 -39.70
CA ALA A 345 -13.79 18.11 -38.95
C ALA A 345 -14.01 18.27 -37.43
N LYS A 346 -14.53 19.43 -37.00
CA LYS A 346 -14.82 19.69 -35.58
C LYS A 346 -15.89 18.76 -35.01
N LEU A 347 -16.96 18.51 -35.77
CA LEU A 347 -17.99 17.56 -35.33
C LEU A 347 -17.43 16.12 -35.25
N GLN A 348 -16.56 15.73 -36.18
CA GLN A 348 -15.93 14.40 -36.16
C GLN A 348 -15.07 14.19 -34.91
N GLU A 349 -14.29 15.19 -34.51
CA GLU A 349 -13.47 15.13 -33.28
C GLU A 349 -14.34 14.82 -32.04
N GLU A 350 -15.48 15.51 -31.89
CA GLU A 350 -16.39 15.29 -30.77
C GLU A 350 -17.15 13.95 -30.86
N ILE A 351 -17.45 13.48 -32.08
CA ILE A 351 -18.00 12.13 -32.30
C ILE A 351 -17.00 11.07 -31.82
N ASP A 352 -15.71 11.22 -32.15
CA ASP A 352 -14.68 10.25 -31.79
C ASP A 352 -14.50 10.17 -30.27
N LEU A 353 -14.50 11.31 -29.56
CA LEU A 353 -14.47 11.37 -28.10
C LEU A 353 -15.71 10.72 -27.45
N ALA A 354 -16.89 10.95 -28.02
CA ALA A 354 -18.13 10.34 -27.56
C ALA A 354 -18.11 8.81 -27.75
N ILE A 355 -17.55 8.31 -28.85
CA ILE A 355 -17.38 6.87 -29.11
C ILE A 355 -16.40 6.26 -28.10
N GLU A 356 -15.25 6.89 -27.86
CA GLU A 356 -14.27 6.40 -26.88
C GLU A 356 -14.92 6.24 -25.49
N THR A 357 -15.71 7.24 -25.07
CA THR A 357 -16.44 7.17 -23.80
C THR A 357 -17.53 6.08 -23.82
N TYR A 358 -18.24 5.94 -24.94
CA TYR A 358 -19.27 4.92 -25.12
C TYR A 358 -18.71 3.49 -25.12
N GLU A 359 -17.50 3.28 -25.61
CA GLU A 359 -16.82 1.97 -25.65
C GLU A 359 -16.05 1.66 -24.37
N ASN A 360 -15.71 2.68 -23.57
CA ASN A 360 -15.03 2.51 -22.30
C ASN A 360 -15.93 1.78 -21.27
N LEU A 361 -15.61 0.52 -21.00
CA LEU A 361 -16.33 -0.37 -20.08
C LEU A 361 -16.36 0.14 -18.63
N ILE A 362 -15.37 0.92 -18.21
CA ILE A 362 -15.28 1.44 -16.83
C ILE A 362 -15.80 2.88 -16.70
N ALA A 363 -16.26 3.48 -17.81
CA ALA A 363 -16.88 4.80 -17.77
C ALA A 363 -18.06 4.82 -16.80
N ARG A 364 -18.16 5.90 -16.03
CA ARG A 364 -19.20 6.15 -15.04
C ARG A 364 -20.34 6.95 -15.65
N GLN A 365 -21.53 6.90 -15.02
CA GLN A 365 -22.71 7.56 -15.57
C GLN A 365 -22.51 9.06 -15.80
N ASN A 366 -21.81 9.75 -14.91
CA ASN A 366 -21.49 11.17 -15.07
C ASN A 366 -20.60 11.44 -16.30
N GLU A 367 -19.68 10.54 -16.63
CA GLU A 367 -18.81 10.66 -17.82
C GLU A 367 -19.62 10.43 -19.10
N ILE A 368 -20.56 9.46 -19.07
CA ILE A 368 -21.50 9.20 -20.17
C ILE A 368 -22.42 10.40 -20.42
N ASP A 369 -22.97 10.98 -19.36
CA ASP A 369 -23.86 12.14 -19.43
C ASP A 369 -23.11 13.38 -19.92
N GLU A 370 -21.87 13.59 -19.48
CA GLU A 370 -21.01 14.69 -19.92
C GLU A 370 -20.63 14.55 -21.40
N ALA A 371 -20.25 13.35 -21.86
CA ALA A 371 -19.95 13.09 -23.27
C ALA A 371 -21.16 13.36 -24.16
N LYS A 372 -22.36 12.97 -23.72
CA LYS A 372 -23.61 13.29 -24.44
C LYS A 372 -23.81 14.81 -24.54
N ALA A 373 -23.67 15.54 -23.44
CA ALA A 373 -23.87 16.99 -23.41
C ALA A 373 -22.91 17.71 -24.37
N LYS A 374 -21.63 17.35 -24.35
CA LYS A 374 -20.62 17.89 -25.29
C LYS A 374 -20.97 17.59 -26.74
N LEU A 375 -21.40 16.37 -27.05
CA LEU A 375 -21.80 16.02 -28.40
C LEU A 375 -23.06 16.79 -28.85
N THR A 376 -24.02 17.01 -27.96
CA THR A 376 -25.18 17.88 -28.24
C THR A 376 -24.75 19.31 -28.58
N GLU A 377 -23.87 19.91 -27.78
CA GLU A 377 -23.33 21.25 -28.05
C GLU A 377 -22.57 21.31 -29.39
N ALA A 378 -21.81 20.27 -29.71
CA ALA A 378 -21.10 20.15 -30.97
C ALA A 378 -22.05 20.06 -32.18
N ILE A 379 -23.15 19.31 -32.06
CA ILE A 379 -24.20 19.23 -33.09
C ILE A 379 -24.86 20.61 -33.27
N ASP A 380 -25.15 21.33 -32.18
CA ASP A 380 -25.75 22.65 -32.25
C ASP A 380 -24.82 23.66 -32.91
N SER A 381 -23.52 23.67 -32.56
CA SER A 381 -22.51 24.50 -33.23
C SER A 381 -22.38 24.12 -34.71
N PHE A 382 -22.37 22.83 -35.05
CA PHE A 382 -22.33 22.36 -36.43
C PHE A 382 -23.53 22.87 -37.25
N ASN A 383 -24.74 22.77 -36.70
CA ASN A 383 -25.95 23.29 -37.34
C ASN A 383 -25.91 24.82 -37.55
N ALA A 384 -25.32 25.57 -36.61
CA ALA A 384 -25.10 27.01 -36.75
C ALA A 384 -24.11 27.39 -37.86
N LYS A 385 -23.30 26.43 -38.34
CA LYS A 385 -22.42 26.60 -39.52
C LYS A 385 -23.13 26.37 -40.86
N LYS A 386 -24.41 26.01 -40.87
CA LYS A 386 -25.19 25.87 -42.11
C LYS A 386 -25.39 27.23 -42.80
N ILE A 387 -25.23 27.25 -44.11
CA ILE A 387 -25.42 28.42 -44.96
C ILE A 387 -26.92 28.55 -45.27
N THR A 388 -27.50 29.70 -44.91
CA THR A 388 -28.92 30.01 -45.06
C THR A 388 -29.16 31.00 -46.20
N GLU A 389 -30.43 31.27 -46.54
CA GLU A 389 -30.75 32.27 -47.58
C GLU A 389 -30.20 33.65 -47.22
N ILE A 390 -30.20 34.00 -45.93
CA ILE A 390 -29.63 35.25 -45.42
C ILE A 390 -28.13 35.33 -45.76
N ASP A 391 -27.37 34.25 -45.57
CA ASP A 391 -25.94 34.22 -45.91
C ASP A 391 -25.70 34.52 -47.40
N ILE A 392 -26.55 33.97 -48.28
CA ILE A 392 -26.46 34.18 -49.73
C ILE A 392 -26.81 35.62 -50.10
N ILE A 393 -27.84 36.21 -49.49
CA ILE A 393 -28.24 37.60 -49.76
C ILE A 393 -27.13 38.57 -49.32
N ILE A 394 -26.57 38.36 -48.13
CA ILE A 394 -25.45 39.15 -47.59
C ILE A 394 -24.25 39.09 -48.54
N ALA A 395 -23.84 37.88 -48.95
CA ALA A 395 -22.71 37.68 -49.86
C ALA A 395 -22.93 38.36 -51.23
N ASN A 396 -24.14 38.22 -51.81
CA ASN A 396 -24.47 38.83 -53.11
C ASN A 396 -24.53 40.35 -53.08
N ALA A 397 -24.81 40.95 -51.91
CA ALA A 397 -24.81 42.39 -51.75
C ALA A 397 -23.40 42.99 -51.68
N GLY A 398 -22.36 42.16 -51.58
CA GLY A 398 -20.96 42.56 -51.43
C GLY A 398 -20.58 42.89 -49.98
N ALA A 399 -21.38 42.46 -49.01
CA ALA A 399 -21.09 42.65 -47.59
C ALA A 399 -19.85 41.85 -47.18
N ARG A 400 -18.98 42.50 -46.42
CA ARG A 400 -17.83 41.90 -45.77
C ARG A 400 -18.28 41.28 -44.45
N THR A 401 -17.45 40.35 -43.99
CA THR A 401 -17.63 39.66 -42.72
C THR A 401 -16.38 39.82 -41.87
N GLY A 402 -16.55 39.71 -40.56
CA GLY A 402 -15.47 39.66 -39.59
C GLY A 402 -15.89 38.87 -38.34
N PRO A 403 -15.00 38.76 -37.33
CA PRO A 403 -15.30 38.03 -36.10
C PRO A 403 -16.61 38.44 -35.41
N VAL A 404 -17.03 39.70 -35.53
CA VAL A 404 -18.41 40.14 -35.24
C VAL A 404 -19.03 40.70 -36.52
N THR A 405 -20.15 40.12 -36.96
CA THR A 405 -20.94 40.62 -38.10
C THR A 405 -22.42 40.65 -37.72
N VAL A 406 -23.10 41.75 -37.99
CA VAL A 406 -24.54 41.92 -37.77
C VAL A 406 -25.19 42.40 -39.06
N SER A 407 -26.16 41.65 -39.55
CA SER A 407 -26.85 41.96 -40.81
C SER A 407 -28.36 42.05 -40.58
N LEU A 408 -28.98 43.09 -41.11
CA LEU A 408 -30.42 43.34 -41.09
C LEU A 408 -31.01 43.07 -42.48
N LEU A 409 -32.15 42.38 -42.55
CA LEU A 409 -32.88 42.08 -43.77
C LEU A 409 -34.37 42.32 -43.57
N TRP A 410 -35.03 42.94 -44.55
CA TRP A 410 -36.49 43.11 -44.54
C TRP A 410 -37.04 43.01 -45.96
N ASN A 411 -38.35 42.87 -46.10
CA ASN A 411 -38.99 42.72 -47.41
C ASN A 411 -40.17 43.68 -47.59
N THR A 412 -39.90 44.98 -47.43
CA THR A 412 -40.85 46.06 -47.72
C THR A 412 -40.12 47.24 -48.34
N THR A 413 -40.87 48.26 -48.76
CA THR A 413 -40.30 49.52 -49.25
C THR A 413 -39.95 50.49 -48.13
N ASP A 414 -40.18 50.14 -46.85
CA ASP A 414 -39.78 50.97 -45.71
C ASP A 414 -38.25 51.06 -45.59
N ASP A 415 -37.77 52.06 -44.87
CA ASP A 415 -36.35 52.30 -44.59
C ASP A 415 -36.08 51.90 -43.14
N LEU A 416 -35.31 50.84 -42.95
CA LEU A 416 -34.89 50.36 -41.64
C LEU A 416 -33.39 50.54 -41.48
N ASP A 417 -32.98 51.22 -40.41
CA ASP A 417 -31.58 51.40 -40.07
C ASP A 417 -31.16 50.36 -39.02
N LEU A 418 -30.02 49.72 -39.26
CA LEU A 418 -29.32 48.89 -38.29
C LEU A 418 -28.41 49.78 -37.41
N HIS A 419 -28.55 49.60 -36.10
CA HIS A 419 -27.72 50.26 -35.11
C HIS A 419 -27.04 49.21 -34.23
N VAL A 420 -25.72 49.16 -34.26
CA VAL A 420 -24.94 48.26 -33.39
C VAL A 420 -24.04 49.08 -32.50
N THR A 421 -24.27 49.01 -31.19
CA THR A 421 -23.45 49.68 -30.18
C THR A 421 -22.41 48.72 -29.66
N SER A 422 -21.13 49.14 -29.72
CA SER A 422 -20.00 48.36 -29.22
C SER A 422 -19.88 48.45 -27.69
N PRO A 423 -19.06 47.59 -27.06
CA PRO A 423 -18.69 47.68 -25.65
C PRO A 423 -18.06 49.00 -25.23
N LEU A 424 -17.45 49.73 -26.17
CA LEU A 424 -16.85 51.04 -25.91
C LEU A 424 -17.91 52.17 -25.93
N GLY A 425 -19.14 51.87 -26.33
CA GLY A 425 -20.28 52.78 -26.31
C GLY A 425 -20.51 53.56 -27.60
N ASP A 426 -19.68 53.37 -28.63
CA ASP A 426 -19.94 53.88 -29.98
C ASP A 426 -20.96 53.03 -30.73
N THR A 427 -21.85 53.70 -31.46
CA THR A 427 -22.86 53.05 -32.29
C THR A 427 -22.53 53.23 -33.76
N VAL A 428 -22.42 52.13 -34.50
CA VAL A 428 -22.36 52.11 -35.97
C VAL A 428 -23.78 52.09 -36.52
N TYR A 429 -24.09 52.99 -37.45
CA TYR A 429 -25.37 53.10 -38.17
C TYR A 429 -25.19 54.04 -39.38
N TYR A 430 -26.24 54.30 -40.17
CA TYR A 430 -26.20 55.17 -41.35
C TYR A 430 -25.46 56.51 -41.13
N GLY A 431 -25.77 57.21 -40.03
CA GLY A 431 -25.16 58.51 -39.71
C GLY A 431 -23.73 58.43 -39.17
N ASN A 432 -23.25 57.23 -38.81
CA ASN A 432 -21.91 56.95 -38.30
C ASN A 432 -21.41 55.61 -38.84
N GLN A 433 -21.02 55.60 -40.13
CA GLN A 433 -20.68 54.37 -40.85
C GLN A 433 -19.34 53.75 -40.43
N PHE A 434 -18.48 54.50 -39.75
CA PHE A 434 -17.19 54.04 -39.23
C PHE A 434 -17.06 54.46 -37.78
N SER A 435 -16.84 53.50 -36.89
CA SER A 435 -16.71 53.76 -35.46
C SER A 435 -15.28 53.59 -34.97
N TYR A 436 -14.92 54.25 -33.87
CA TYR A 436 -13.55 54.19 -33.35
C TYR A 436 -13.22 52.82 -32.74
N SER A 437 -14.23 52.00 -32.41
CA SER A 437 -14.03 50.59 -32.06
C SER A 437 -13.72 49.70 -33.26
N GLY A 438 -13.63 50.26 -34.48
CA GLY A 438 -13.28 49.53 -35.70
C GLY A 438 -14.49 48.94 -36.44
N GLY A 439 -15.71 49.31 -36.05
CA GLY A 439 -16.93 48.85 -36.69
C GLY A 439 -17.23 49.61 -37.97
N GLN A 440 -17.71 48.90 -38.99
CA GLN A 440 -18.01 49.48 -40.29
C GLN A 440 -19.38 49.04 -40.80
N LEU A 441 -20.24 50.00 -41.17
CA LEU A 441 -21.41 49.77 -42.04
C LEU A 441 -20.92 49.79 -43.48
N ASP A 442 -20.96 48.64 -44.16
CA ASP A 442 -20.40 48.49 -45.51
C ASP A 442 -21.42 48.19 -46.59
N VAL A 443 -22.59 47.67 -46.20
CA VAL A 443 -23.77 47.59 -47.05
C VAL A 443 -24.91 48.31 -46.37
N ASP A 444 -25.51 49.19 -47.15
CA ASP A 444 -26.64 50.02 -46.77
C ASP A 444 -27.54 50.15 -48.00
N ARG A 445 -28.74 49.58 -47.92
CA ARG A 445 -29.69 49.48 -49.03
C ARG A 445 -30.98 50.18 -48.63
N GLN A 446 -31.66 50.74 -49.65
CA GLN A 446 -32.88 51.56 -49.56
C GLN A 446 -32.68 53.08 -49.42
N VAL A 447 -31.44 53.58 -49.50
CA VAL A 447 -31.14 55.02 -49.46
C VAL A 447 -31.48 55.78 -50.76
N HIS A 448 -31.07 55.24 -51.93
CA HIS A 448 -31.17 55.95 -53.22
C HIS A 448 -31.85 55.15 -54.33
N THR A 449 -31.82 53.82 -54.25
CA THR A 449 -32.36 52.92 -55.27
C THR A 449 -33.25 51.90 -54.58
N PHE A 450 -34.52 51.83 -55.00
CA PHE A 450 -35.47 50.86 -54.46
C PHE A 450 -35.08 49.45 -54.88
N VAL A 451 -34.82 48.59 -53.90
CA VAL A 451 -34.53 47.17 -54.11
C VAL A 451 -35.53 46.31 -53.36
N SER A 452 -35.92 45.19 -53.98
CA SER A 452 -36.61 44.11 -53.29
C SER A 452 -35.60 43.43 -52.36
N TYR A 453 -35.98 43.15 -51.11
CA TYR A 453 -35.11 42.60 -50.06
C TYR A 453 -33.91 43.47 -49.69
N PRO A 454 -34.10 44.70 -49.17
CA PRO A 454 -32.99 45.50 -48.68
C PRO A 454 -32.24 44.80 -47.54
N ILE A 455 -30.94 45.09 -47.48
CA ILE A 455 -30.09 44.66 -46.37
C ILE A 455 -29.23 45.80 -45.85
N GLU A 456 -28.90 45.73 -44.56
CA GLU A 456 -27.77 46.46 -43.99
C GLU A 456 -26.78 45.48 -43.36
N ASN A 457 -25.49 45.80 -43.40
CA ASN A 457 -24.45 44.98 -42.80
C ASN A 457 -23.42 45.82 -42.06
N ILE A 458 -23.19 45.46 -40.80
CA ILE A 458 -22.14 46.02 -39.97
C ILE A 458 -21.20 44.90 -39.56
N TYR A 459 -19.89 45.12 -39.69
CA TYR A 459 -18.89 44.15 -39.26
C TYR A 459 -17.71 44.81 -38.53
N TRP A 460 -17.01 44.03 -37.72
CA TRP A 460 -15.71 44.34 -37.13
C TRP A 460 -14.69 43.29 -37.56
N SER A 461 -13.54 43.70 -38.08
CA SER A 461 -12.40 42.81 -38.31
C SER A 461 -11.60 42.53 -37.03
N GLU A 462 -11.56 43.50 -36.11
CA GLU A 462 -10.92 43.40 -34.79
C GLU A 462 -11.88 43.92 -33.70
N PRO A 463 -12.96 43.16 -33.38
CA PRO A 463 -13.96 43.62 -32.42
C PRO A 463 -13.40 43.75 -31.00
N PRO A 464 -13.71 44.84 -30.26
CA PRO A 464 -13.44 44.90 -28.83
C PRO A 464 -14.26 43.84 -28.08
N ARG A 465 -13.68 43.31 -27.00
CA ARG A 465 -14.38 42.38 -26.11
C ARG A 465 -15.41 43.09 -25.25
N GLY A 466 -16.54 42.43 -24.99
CA GLY A 466 -17.60 42.90 -24.12
C GLY A 466 -18.98 42.83 -24.75
N GLU A 467 -19.93 43.56 -24.16
CA GLU A 467 -21.33 43.52 -24.57
C GLU A 467 -21.62 44.45 -25.77
N TYR A 468 -22.26 43.90 -26.78
CA TYR A 468 -22.81 44.59 -27.95
C TYR A 468 -24.33 44.69 -27.83
N ILE A 469 -24.89 45.79 -28.31
CA ILE A 469 -26.34 46.01 -28.33
C ILE A 469 -26.79 46.22 -29.78
N VAL A 470 -27.69 45.36 -30.25
CA VAL A 470 -28.24 45.43 -31.60
C VAL A 470 -29.64 46.02 -31.57
N LYS A 471 -29.87 47.06 -32.37
CA LYS A 471 -31.15 47.74 -32.50
C LYS A 471 -31.50 47.96 -33.96
N VAL A 472 -32.80 47.99 -34.25
CA VAL A 472 -33.35 48.31 -35.57
C VAL A 472 -34.29 49.50 -35.42
N ASN A 473 -34.11 50.51 -36.27
CA ASN A 473 -34.86 51.75 -36.25
C ASN A 473 -35.63 51.95 -37.56
N VAL A 474 -36.91 52.33 -37.48
CA VAL A 474 -37.69 52.72 -38.68
C VAL A 474 -37.39 54.18 -39.02
N PHE A 475 -36.52 54.41 -39.99
CA PHE A 475 -36.15 55.76 -40.44
C PHE A 475 -37.29 56.39 -41.25
N THR A 476 -37.79 55.68 -42.27
CA THR A 476 -38.90 56.14 -43.10
C THR A 476 -39.95 55.05 -43.29
N LYS A 477 -41.15 55.28 -42.76
CA LYS A 477 -42.31 54.41 -42.95
C LYS A 477 -43.01 54.72 -44.27
N ARG A 478 -43.22 53.69 -45.09
CA ARG A 478 -43.85 53.75 -46.42
C ARG A 478 -45.00 52.75 -46.59
N THR A 479 -45.04 51.66 -45.81
CA THR A 479 -46.13 50.68 -45.83
C THR A 479 -47.08 50.80 -44.63
N SER A 480 -48.28 50.25 -44.72
CA SER A 480 -49.22 50.14 -43.60
C SER A 480 -48.97 48.89 -42.77
N GLY A 481 -48.99 49.01 -41.43
CA GLY A 481 -48.77 47.88 -40.53
C GLY A 481 -47.31 47.65 -40.16
N ASP A 482 -47.07 46.56 -39.43
CA ASP A 482 -45.73 46.20 -38.94
C ASP A 482 -44.85 45.69 -40.08
N ILE A 483 -43.57 46.04 -40.01
CA ILE A 483 -42.54 45.63 -40.96
C ILE A 483 -41.86 44.38 -40.38
N PRO A 484 -42.04 43.19 -40.98
CA PRO A 484 -41.25 42.03 -40.59
C PRO A 484 -39.81 42.20 -41.06
N PHE A 485 -38.86 41.88 -40.18
CA PHE A 485 -37.44 41.92 -40.47
C PHE A 485 -36.71 40.77 -39.76
N GLN A 486 -35.53 40.44 -40.27
CA GLN A 486 -34.61 39.46 -39.69
C GLN A 486 -33.28 40.14 -39.38
N VAL A 487 -32.69 39.79 -38.25
CA VAL A 487 -31.32 40.19 -37.91
C VAL A 487 -30.50 38.95 -37.67
N ARG A 488 -29.36 38.86 -38.36
CA ARG A 488 -28.40 37.79 -38.20
C ARG A 488 -27.14 38.33 -37.52
N VAL A 489 -26.77 37.71 -36.41
CA VAL A 489 -25.53 38.00 -35.67
C VAL A 489 -24.58 36.82 -35.88
N VAL A 490 -23.34 37.11 -36.25
CA VAL A 490 -22.25 36.15 -36.38
C VAL A 490 -21.13 36.50 -35.42
N ILE A 491 -20.74 35.54 -34.60
CA ILE A 491 -19.62 35.62 -33.66
C ILE A 491 -18.65 34.47 -33.98
N ASP A 492 -17.42 34.78 -34.39
CA ASP A 492 -16.39 33.80 -34.79
C ASP A 492 -16.94 32.71 -35.74
N GLY A 493 -17.79 33.15 -36.68
CA GLY A 493 -18.43 32.32 -37.69
C GLY A 493 -19.63 31.48 -37.20
N GLU A 494 -20.02 31.56 -35.93
CA GLU A 494 -21.27 31.00 -35.41
C GLU A 494 -22.41 31.99 -35.60
N ALA A 495 -23.49 31.55 -36.25
CA ALA A 495 -24.58 32.42 -36.65
C ALA A 495 -25.83 32.20 -35.79
N LYS A 496 -26.47 33.29 -35.39
CA LYS A 496 -27.79 33.29 -34.76
C LYS A 496 -28.69 34.30 -35.45
N THR A 497 -29.91 33.88 -35.78
CA THR A 497 -30.91 34.72 -36.47
C THR A 497 -32.07 35.04 -35.54
N TYR A 498 -32.53 36.28 -35.58
CA TYR A 498 -33.66 36.82 -34.84
C TYR A 498 -34.71 37.31 -35.83
N GLU A 499 -35.96 36.85 -35.69
CA GLU A 499 -37.09 37.30 -36.50
C GLU A 499 -38.01 38.19 -35.66
N MET A 500 -38.29 39.39 -36.14
CA MET A 500 -39.09 40.38 -35.40
C MET A 500 -39.94 41.21 -36.35
N SER A 501 -40.82 42.04 -35.79
CA SER A 501 -41.55 43.05 -36.54
C SER A 501 -41.58 44.37 -35.79
N ILE A 502 -41.61 45.50 -36.52
CA ILE A 502 -41.70 46.83 -35.93
C ILE A 502 -42.61 47.75 -36.76
N ASN A 503 -43.43 48.56 -36.07
CA ASN A 503 -44.28 49.54 -36.74
C ASN A 503 -43.56 50.88 -36.98
N ARG A 504 -43.01 51.47 -35.92
CA ARG A 504 -42.33 52.77 -35.88
C ARG A 504 -41.32 52.79 -34.73
N GLY A 505 -40.39 53.73 -34.78
CA GLY A 505 -39.40 53.93 -33.72
C GLY A 505 -38.30 52.89 -33.77
N THR A 506 -37.72 52.56 -32.61
CA THR A 506 -36.58 51.67 -32.48
C THR A 506 -36.91 50.47 -31.59
N VAL A 507 -36.44 49.29 -31.96
CA VAL A 507 -36.51 48.07 -31.14
C VAL A 507 -35.13 47.52 -30.88
N THR A 508 -34.87 47.08 -29.65
CA THR A 508 -33.68 46.29 -29.32
C THR A 508 -33.93 44.84 -29.71
N VAL A 509 -33.07 44.31 -30.57
CA VAL A 509 -33.17 42.94 -31.08
C VAL A 509 -32.54 41.96 -30.11
N CYS A 510 -31.28 42.23 -29.74
CA CYS A 510 -30.55 41.41 -28.79
C CYS A 510 -29.39 42.19 -28.16
N THR A 511 -28.87 41.63 -27.08
CA THR A 511 -27.52 41.89 -26.61
C THR A 511 -26.72 40.59 -26.71
N PHE A 512 -25.42 40.70 -27.00
CA PHE A 512 -24.50 39.56 -27.04
C PHE A 512 -23.11 39.98 -26.58
N THR A 513 -22.29 39.00 -26.21
CA THR A 513 -20.91 39.24 -25.76
C THR A 513 -19.93 38.62 -26.76
N TYR A 514 -18.87 39.36 -27.10
CA TYR A 514 -17.70 38.88 -27.84
C TYR A 514 -16.48 38.80 -26.91
#